data_AF-A0A819API6-F1
#
_entry.id   AF-A0A819API6-F1
#
_cell.length_a   1.000
_cell.length_b   1.000
_cell.length_c   1.000
_cell.angle_alpha   90.00
_cell.angle_beta   90.00
_cell.angle_gamma   90.00
#
_symmetry.space_group_name_H-M   'P 1'
#
loop_
_entity.id
_entity.type
_entity.pdbx_description
1 polymer ?
#
loop_
_entity_poly.entity_id
_entity_poly.type
_entity_poly.pdbx_seq_one_letter_code
_entity_poly.pdbx_strand_id
1 'polypeptide(L)'
;MSMVKKILLDILLSNGCVIVVECEEDMTLDKIKQNILSCIKRQTPFNELVHDHKNYYLESVTLSAQIIPLYDEQIKLNKLNLFYGYLSLREHDAFLDEKDDLPLMSLLLGFPLDDFASTLEREACEARSSLNGNIIFGQ
;
A
#
# COMPACT_ATOMS: atom_id res chain seq x y z
N MET A 1 32.70 18.72 -15.06
CA MET A 1 31.89 18.12 -13.98
C MET A 1 30.46 18.57 -14.18
N SER A 2 29.56 17.65 -14.53
CA SER A 2 28.12 17.98 -14.54
C SER A 2 27.68 18.17 -13.09
N MET A 3 27.04 19.30 -12.79
CA MET A 3 26.52 19.59 -11.45
C MET A 3 25.35 18.63 -11.19
N VAL A 4 25.46 17.80 -10.13
CA VAL A 4 24.38 16.90 -9.75
C VAL A 4 23.26 17.75 -9.16
N LYS A 5 22.11 17.77 -9.83
CA LYS A 5 20.96 18.55 -9.40
C LYS A 5 20.21 17.77 -8.33
N LYS A 6 20.06 18.42 -7.17
CA LYS A 6 19.34 17.90 -6.01
C LYS A 6 17.89 18.36 -6.06
N ILE A 7 16.97 17.48 -5.70
CA ILE A 7 15.53 17.68 -5.64
C ILE A 7 15.07 17.32 -4.24
N LEU A 8 14.22 18.15 -3.64
CA LEU A 8 13.49 17.81 -2.42
C LEU A 8 12.16 17.18 -2.83
N LEU A 9 11.87 16.00 -2.30
CA LEU A 9 10.63 15.28 -2.50
C LEU A 9 9.82 15.24 -1.21
N ASP A 10 8.54 15.58 -1.30
CA ASP A 10 7.58 15.35 -0.22
C ASP A 10 7.13 13.89 -0.27
N ILE A 11 7.33 13.18 0.83
CA ILE A 11 7.00 11.77 0.94
C ILE A 11 5.84 11.58 1.90
N LEU A 12 4.68 11.19 1.38
CA LEU A 12 3.54 10.81 2.20
C LEU A 12 3.68 9.36 2.65
N LEU A 13 3.54 9.15 3.95
CA LEU A 13 3.51 7.83 4.57
C LEU A 13 2.07 7.35 4.72
N SER A 14 1.89 6.03 4.83
CA SER A 14 0.58 5.39 5.05
C SER A 14 -0.16 5.89 6.30
N ASN A 15 0.58 6.34 7.32
CA ASN A 15 0.05 6.92 8.56
C ASN A 15 -0.36 8.40 8.45
N GLY A 16 -0.25 9.01 7.25
CA GLY A 16 -0.60 10.41 7.00
C GLY A 16 0.49 11.42 7.35
N CYS A 17 1.66 10.99 7.84
CA CYS A 17 2.81 11.87 8.04
C CYS A 17 3.48 12.19 6.70
N VAL A 18 4.05 13.40 6.60
CA VAL A 18 4.88 13.82 5.47
C VAL A 18 6.30 14.05 5.95
N ILE A 19 7.26 13.48 5.24
CA ILE A 19 8.69 13.76 5.43
C ILE A 19 9.28 14.32 4.14
N VAL A 20 10.33 15.12 4.26
CA VAL A 20 11.05 15.66 3.10
C VAL A 20 12.35 14.89 2.91
N VAL A 21 12.56 14.39 1.69
CA VAL A 21 13.77 13.63 1.34
C VAL A 21 14.50 14.32 0.19
N GLU A 22 15.79 14.59 0.39
CA GLU A 22 16.67 15.10 -0.67
C GLU A 22 17.13 13.93 -1.54
N CYS A 23 16.96 14.06 -2.86
CA CYS A 23 17.34 13.07 -3.86
C CYS A 23 18.11 13.72 -5.00
N GLU A 24 18.90 12.91 -5.71
CA GLU A 24 19.57 13.31 -6.94
C GLU A 24 18.69 12.93 -8.14
N GLU A 25 18.71 13.75 -9.20
CA GLU A 25 17.87 13.55 -10.39
C GLU A 25 18.05 12.19 -11.10
N ASP A 26 19.22 11.59 -10.99
CA ASP A 26 19.56 10.32 -11.63
C ASP A 26 19.44 9.09 -10.72
N MET A 27 18.98 9.28 -9.48
CA MET A 27 18.65 8.17 -8.58
C MET A 27 17.50 7.33 -9.14
N THR A 28 17.63 6.01 -8.99
CA THR A 28 16.55 5.05 -9.27
C THR A 28 15.52 5.06 -8.16
N LEU A 29 14.29 4.67 -8.47
CA LEU A 29 13.21 4.54 -7.50
C LEU A 29 13.54 3.58 -6.35
N ASP A 30 14.26 2.48 -6.62
CA ASP A 30 14.76 1.56 -5.58
C ASP A 30 15.63 2.30 -4.55
N LYS A 31 16.62 3.07 -5.02
CA LYS A 31 17.50 3.87 -4.14
C LYS A 31 16.73 4.95 -3.38
N ILE A 32 15.77 5.59 -4.04
CA ILE A 32 14.91 6.61 -3.41
C ILE A 32 14.11 5.95 -2.29
N LYS A 33 13.49 4.79 -2.54
CA LYS A 33 12.75 4.03 -1.53
C LYS A 33 13.63 3.66 -0.33
N GLN A 34 14.83 3.15 -0.56
CA GLN A 34 15.79 2.85 0.52
C GLN A 34 16.17 4.11 1.33
N ASN A 35 16.40 5.24 0.66
CA ASN A 35 16.66 6.52 1.31
C ASN A 35 15.47 7.02 2.15
N ILE A 36 14.25 6.89 1.63
CA ILE A 36 13.02 7.21 2.35
C ILE A 36 12.96 6.42 3.65
N LEU A 37 13.09 5.09 3.60
CA LEU A 37 13.00 4.23 4.78
C LEU A 37 14.11 4.57 5.81
N SER A 38 15.31 4.88 5.31
CA SER A 38 16.41 5.35 6.16
C SER A 38 16.11 6.71 6.82
N CYS A 39 15.44 7.62 6.12
CA CYS A 39 15.01 8.91 6.66
C CYS A 39 13.88 8.74 7.68
N ILE A 40 12.88 7.89 7.43
CA ILE A 40 11.82 7.57 8.40
C ILE A 40 12.47 7.08 9.69
N LYS A 41 13.43 6.16 9.58
CA LYS A 41 14.18 5.60 10.73
C LYS A 41 14.97 6.63 11.54
N ARG A 42 15.29 7.79 10.94
CA ARG A 42 16.12 8.83 11.58
C ARG A 42 15.32 10.04 12.04
N GLN A 43 14.24 10.36 11.35
CA GLN A 43 13.50 11.62 11.50
C GLN A 43 12.17 11.44 12.23
N THR A 44 11.71 10.20 12.40
CA THR A 44 10.39 9.91 12.98
C THR A 44 10.52 8.93 14.14
N PRO A 45 9.55 8.89 15.06
CA PRO A 45 9.50 7.85 16.10
C PRO A 45 9.00 6.49 15.57
N PHE A 46 8.75 6.34 14.25
CA PHE A 46 8.09 5.19 13.65
C PHE A 46 9.03 4.07 13.21
N ASN A 47 10.23 3.99 13.77
CA ASN A 47 11.27 3.04 13.33
C ASN A 47 10.82 1.59 13.36
N GLU A 48 9.97 1.25 14.33
CA GLU A 48 9.43 -0.10 14.54
C GLU A 48 8.38 -0.49 13.49
N LEU A 49 7.79 0.49 12.80
CA LEU A 49 6.78 0.29 11.75
C LEU A 49 7.41 0.18 10.36
N VAL A 50 8.73 0.36 10.23
CA VAL A 50 9.43 0.30 8.95
C VAL A 50 9.92 -1.12 8.70
N HIS A 51 9.19 -1.84 7.86
CA HIS A 51 9.55 -3.18 7.41
C HIS A 51 10.66 -3.18 6.34
N ASP A 52 10.92 -4.34 5.73
CA ASP A 52 11.85 -4.45 4.61
C ASP A 52 11.37 -3.58 3.42
N HIS A 53 12.30 -2.93 2.72
CA HIS A 53 11.99 -2.10 1.54
C HIS A 53 11.21 -2.84 0.45
N LYS A 54 11.31 -4.17 0.38
CA LYS A 54 10.54 -5.00 -0.55
C LYS A 54 9.05 -5.03 -0.25
N ASN A 55 8.65 -4.68 0.97
CA ASN A 55 7.25 -4.62 1.38
C ASN A 55 6.58 -3.33 0.94
N TYR A 56 7.31 -2.42 0.29
CA TYR A 56 6.78 -1.13 -0.12
C TYR A 56 6.94 -0.89 -1.62
N TYR A 57 5.99 -0.16 -2.18
CA TYR A 57 6.07 0.47 -3.49
C TYR A 57 5.82 1.98 -3.36
N LEU A 58 6.16 2.71 -4.43
CA LEU A 58 5.94 4.16 -4.50
C LEU A 58 4.78 4.46 -5.44
N GLU A 59 3.98 5.45 -5.08
CA GLU A 59 2.97 6.03 -5.97
C GLU A 59 3.26 7.51 -6.21
N SER A 60 2.76 8.04 -7.31
CA SER A 60 2.75 9.48 -7.55
C SER A 60 1.57 9.92 -8.42
N VAL A 61 1.41 11.24 -8.53
CA VAL A 61 0.41 11.87 -9.37
C VAL A 61 1.04 12.24 -10.71
N THR A 62 0.45 11.72 -11.77
CA THR A 62 0.81 12.05 -13.16
C THR A 62 0.30 13.43 -13.57
N LEU A 63 0.82 13.98 -14.67
CA LEU A 63 0.32 15.23 -15.28
C LEU A 63 -1.17 15.17 -15.64
N SER A 64 -1.74 13.97 -15.80
CA SER A 64 -3.17 13.73 -16.05
C SER A 64 -4.01 13.65 -14.77
N ALA A 65 -3.46 14.02 -13.62
CA ALA A 65 -4.10 13.96 -12.30
C ALA A 65 -4.53 12.55 -11.87
N GLN A 66 -3.88 11.51 -12.40
CA GLN A 66 -4.08 10.12 -11.96
C GLN A 66 -2.98 9.71 -11.00
N ILE A 67 -3.37 9.04 -9.92
CA ILE A 67 -2.44 8.36 -9.01
C ILE A 67 -2.05 7.04 -9.67
N ILE A 68 -0.76 6.82 -9.84
CA ILE A 68 -0.23 5.57 -10.40
C ILE A 68 0.81 4.94 -9.47
N PRO A 69 0.82 3.60 -9.36
CA PRO A 69 1.93 2.89 -8.75
C PRO A 69 3.14 2.86 -9.69
N LEU A 70 4.33 2.98 -9.11
CA LEU A 70 5.61 3.00 -9.80
C LEU A 70 6.36 1.69 -9.54
N TYR A 71 5.92 0.61 -10.19
CA TYR A 71 6.46 -0.74 -9.96
C TYR A 71 7.85 -1.00 -10.56
N ASP A 72 8.22 -0.32 -11.64
CA ASP A 72 9.57 -0.46 -12.21
C ASP A 72 10.56 0.41 -11.44
N GLU A 73 11.21 -0.21 -10.46
CA GLU A 73 12.09 0.48 -9.52
C GLU A 73 13.45 0.87 -10.14
N GLN A 74 13.73 0.44 -11.37
CA GLN A 74 14.95 0.82 -12.11
C GLN A 74 14.81 2.17 -12.83
N ILE A 75 13.59 2.71 -12.90
CA ILE A 75 13.34 4.04 -13.46
C ILE A 75 14.01 5.11 -12.59
N LYS A 76 14.64 6.08 -13.26
CA LYS A 76 15.27 7.24 -12.62
C LYS A 76 14.27 8.36 -12.36
N LEU A 77 14.49 9.13 -11.31
CA LEU A 77 13.62 10.26 -10.92
C LEU A 77 13.39 11.25 -12.07
N ASN A 78 14.43 11.65 -12.81
CA ASN A 78 14.30 12.57 -13.94
C ASN A 78 13.55 12.02 -15.16
N LYS A 79 13.19 10.73 -15.17
CA LYS A 79 12.33 10.10 -16.18
C LYS A 79 10.88 10.05 -15.75
N LEU A 80 10.59 10.32 -14.48
CA LEU A 80 9.25 10.41 -13.98
C LEU A 80 8.72 11.80 -14.33
N ASN A 81 7.73 11.86 -15.22
CA ASN A 81 7.01 13.10 -15.55
C ASN A 81 6.00 13.42 -14.43
N LEU A 82 6.53 13.66 -13.23
CA LEU A 82 5.73 13.95 -12.04
C LEU A 82 5.03 15.30 -12.21
N PHE A 83 3.77 15.38 -11.77
CA PHE A 83 3.05 16.65 -11.71
C PHE A 83 3.63 17.60 -10.65
N TYR A 84 4.07 17.03 -9.53
CA TYR A 84 4.71 17.72 -8.41
C TYR A 84 5.74 16.78 -7.78
N GLY A 85 6.75 17.33 -7.09
CA GLY A 85 7.83 16.58 -6.43
C GLY A 85 7.35 15.81 -5.20
N TYR A 86 6.43 14.87 -5.42
CA TYR A 86 5.74 14.12 -4.37
C TYR A 86 5.73 12.64 -4.70
N LEU A 87 5.94 11.83 -3.66
CA LEU A 87 5.78 10.38 -3.71
C LEU A 87 4.99 9.92 -2.49
N SER A 88 4.19 8.89 -2.65
CA SER A 88 3.52 8.20 -1.55
C SER A 88 4.18 6.84 -1.36
N LEU A 89 4.61 6.52 -0.13
CA LEU A 89 5.13 5.20 0.23
C LEU A 89 3.97 4.32 0.68
N ARG A 90 3.73 3.24 -0.04
CA ARG A 90 2.63 2.30 0.21
C ARG A 90 3.19 0.93 0.51
N GLU A 91 2.57 0.22 1.44
CA GLU A 91 2.85 -1.20 1.64
C GLU A 91 2.18 -2.00 0.54
N HIS A 92 2.84 -3.06 0.07
CA HIS A 92 2.13 -4.10 -0.66
C HIS A 92 1.04 -4.66 0.25
N ASP A 93 -0.17 -4.84 -0.27
CA ASP A 93 -1.24 -5.42 0.52
C ASP A 93 -0.77 -6.78 1.06
N ALA A 94 -0.81 -6.96 2.38
CA ALA A 94 -0.46 -8.21 3.08
C ALA A 94 -1.28 -9.43 2.58
N PHE A 95 -2.34 -9.18 1.82
CA PHE A 95 -3.20 -10.16 1.16
C PHE A 95 -2.46 -11.15 0.22
N LEU A 96 -1.21 -10.88 -0.15
CA LEU A 96 -0.43 -11.79 -0.99
C LEU A 96 0.38 -12.83 -0.21
N ASP A 97 0.71 -12.59 1.07
CA ASP A 97 1.49 -13.53 1.90
C ASP A 97 0.60 -14.36 2.87
N GLU A 98 -0.59 -13.89 3.25
CA GLU A 98 -1.51 -14.66 4.13
C GLU A 98 -2.22 -15.84 3.43
N LYS A 99 -2.00 -16.03 2.12
CA LYS A 99 -2.58 -17.16 1.37
C LYS A 99 -2.02 -18.53 1.76
N ASP A 100 -0.92 -18.59 2.50
CA ASP A 100 -0.34 -19.86 2.95
C ASP A 100 -1.07 -20.44 4.19
N ASP A 101 -1.70 -19.59 5.02
CA ASP A 101 -2.44 -20.01 6.23
C ASP A 101 -3.96 -20.07 6.05
N LEU A 102 -4.52 -19.35 5.07
CA LEU A 102 -5.94 -19.40 4.70
C LEU A 102 -6.46 -20.83 4.41
N PRO A 103 -5.70 -21.71 3.72
CA PRO A 103 -6.08 -23.10 3.51
C PRO A 103 -6.11 -23.91 4.80
N LEU A 104 -5.18 -23.64 5.74
CA LEU A 104 -5.09 -24.33 7.02
C LEU A 104 -6.26 -23.94 7.93
N MET A 105 -6.63 -22.66 7.96
CA MET A 105 -7.79 -22.20 8.72
C MET A 105 -9.11 -22.66 8.07
N SER A 106 -9.23 -22.65 6.75
CA SER A 106 -10.40 -23.21 6.04
C SER A 106 -10.57 -24.70 6.31
N LEU A 107 -9.45 -25.45 6.39
CA LEU A 107 -9.43 -26.86 6.77
C LEU A 107 -9.86 -27.07 8.23
N LEU A 108 -9.43 -26.22 9.15
CA LEU A 108 -9.78 -26.30 10.57
C LEU A 108 -11.25 -25.93 10.83
N LEU A 109 -11.79 -24.98 10.08
CA LEU A 109 -13.17 -24.48 10.20
C LEU A 109 -14.17 -25.31 9.38
N GLY A 110 -13.68 -26.06 8.38
CA GLY A 110 -14.50 -26.94 7.54
C GLY A 110 -15.22 -26.24 6.38
N PHE A 111 -14.89 -24.98 6.08
CA PHE A 111 -15.45 -24.23 4.94
C PHE A 111 -14.43 -23.23 4.38
N PRO A 112 -14.56 -22.82 3.09
CA PRO A 112 -13.65 -21.85 2.48
C PRO A 112 -13.80 -20.46 3.10
N LEU A 113 -12.69 -19.85 3.52
CA LEU A 113 -12.67 -18.52 4.13
C LEU A 113 -12.91 -17.38 3.13
N ASP A 114 -12.68 -17.61 1.83
CA ASP A 114 -12.87 -16.60 0.77
C ASP A 114 -14.34 -16.10 0.71
N ASP A 115 -15.29 -16.92 1.15
CA ASP A 115 -16.72 -16.60 1.20
C ASP A 115 -17.24 -16.36 2.63
N PHE A 116 -16.36 -16.25 3.64
CA PHE A 116 -16.82 -16.16 5.03
C PHE A 116 -17.55 -14.84 5.31
N ALA A 117 -17.03 -13.72 4.83
CA ALA A 117 -17.64 -12.41 5.04
C ALA A 117 -19.01 -12.31 4.36
N SER A 118 -19.13 -12.81 3.12
CA SER A 118 -20.39 -12.84 2.37
C SER A 118 -21.40 -13.81 2.98
N THR A 119 -20.94 -14.96 3.49
CA THR A 119 -21.78 -15.94 4.19
C THR A 119 -22.27 -15.40 5.53
N LEU A 120 -21.40 -14.75 6.31
CA LEU A 120 -21.75 -14.16 7.60
C LEU A 120 -22.72 -12.99 7.42
N GLU A 121 -22.54 -12.14 6.40
CA GLU A 121 -23.49 -11.09 6.06
C GLU A 121 -24.85 -11.66 5.63
N ARG A 122 -24.86 -12.75 4.85
CA ARG A 122 -26.09 -13.45 4.47
C ARG A 122 -26.82 -14.01 5.70
N GLU A 123 -26.12 -14.74 6.57
CA GLU A 123 -26.70 -15.30 7.79
C GLU A 123 -27.19 -14.21 8.75
N ALA A 124 -26.44 -13.12 8.90
CA ALA A 124 -26.86 -11.97 9.69
C ALA A 124 -28.11 -11.28 9.09
N CYS A 125 -28.20 -11.18 7.76
CA CYS A 125 -29.40 -10.72 7.05
C CYS A 125 -30.61 -11.63 7.30
N GLU A 126 -30.44 -12.94 7.20
CA GLU A 126 -31.50 -13.94 7.43
C GLU A 126 -31.99 -13.92 8.88
N ALA A 127 -31.07 -13.84 9.85
CA ALA A 127 -31.39 -13.74 11.27
C ALA A 127 -32.19 -12.46 11.58
N ARG A 128 -31.77 -11.30 11.04
CA ARG A 128 -32.50 -10.03 11.21
C ARG A 128 -33.89 -10.08 10.56
N SER A 129 -34.01 -10.71 9.40
CA SER A 129 -35.30 -10.85 8.69
C SER A 129 -36.27 -11.77 9.45
N SER A 130 -35.73 -12.84 10.04
CA SER A 130 -36.48 -13.79 10.87
C SER A 130 -36.98 -13.16 12.18
N LEU A 131 -36.15 -12.33 12.83
CA LEU A 131 -36.53 -11.58 14.03
C LEU A 131 -37.56 -10.47 13.76
N ASN A 132 -37.54 -9.90 12.56
CA ASN A 132 -38.47 -8.83 12.14
C ASN A 132 -39.75 -9.35 11.45
N GLY A 133 -39.98 -10.67 11.41
CA GLY A 133 -41.23 -11.26 10.94
C GLY A 133 -41.47 -11.22 9.43
N ASN A 134 -40.46 -10.90 8.62
CA ASN A 134 -40.57 -10.96 7.17
C ASN A 134 -39.98 -12.28 6.66
N ILE A 135 -40.86 -13.27 6.49
CA ILE A 135 -40.57 -14.49 5.73
C ILE A 135 -40.41 -14.09 4.26
N ILE A 136 -39.17 -13.96 3.78
CA ILE A 136 -38.92 -13.88 2.34
C ILE A 136 -38.71 -15.32 1.86
N PHE A 137 -39.77 -15.90 1.30
CA PHE A 137 -39.65 -17.13 0.52
C PHE A 137 -38.75 -16.85 -0.70
N GLY A 138 -37.73 -17.68 -0.84
CA GLY A 138 -36.78 -17.59 -1.94
C GLY A 138 -37.39 -17.85 -3.32
N GLN A 139 -36.72 -17.29 -4.32
CA GLN A 139 -36.42 -17.93 -5.60
C GLN A 139 -34.96 -17.69 -5.94
#